data_AF-A0A371I9H7-F1
#
_entry.id   AF-A0A371I9H7-F1
#
_cell.length_a   1.000
_cell.length_b   1.000
_cell.length_c   1.000
_cell.angle_alpha   90.00
_cell.angle_beta   90.00
_cell.angle_gamma   90.00
#
_symmetry.space_group_name_H-M   'P 1'
#
loop_
_entity.id
_entity.type
_entity.pdbx_description
1 polymer ?
#
loop_
_entity_poly.entity_id
_entity_poly.type
_entity_poly.pdbx_seq_one_letter_code
_entity_poly.pdbx_strand_id
1 'polypeptide(L)'
;MDLTQLNYTTTEKELLVIEFALNKFPSYLLGSKIIVFSDHAALRFLLKKSDAKLQLIQWMLFLQEFNIEIRDKKDAENSVADHLS
;
A
#
# COMPACT_ATOMS: atom_id res chain seq x y z
N MET A 1 13.70 2.86 16.96
CA MET A 1 12.43 2.20 16.58
C MET A 1 11.40 2.65 17.61
N ASP A 2 10.35 3.31 17.15
CA ASP A 2 9.43 4.07 17.98
C ASP A 2 8.42 3.13 18.65
N LEU A 3 8.27 3.17 19.99
CA LEU A 3 7.43 2.22 20.76
C LEU A 3 5.97 2.18 20.30
N THR A 4 5.51 3.26 19.66
CA THR A 4 4.19 3.43 19.06
C THR A 4 3.95 2.51 17.86
N GLN A 5 5.00 1.99 17.24
CA GLN A 5 4.91 1.09 16.08
C GLN A 5 4.54 -0.35 16.42
N LEU A 6 4.67 -0.74 17.70
CA LEU A 6 4.46 -2.12 18.14
C LEU A 6 2.97 -2.49 18.18
N ASN A 7 2.11 -1.51 18.50
CA ASN A 7 0.65 -1.64 18.57
C ASN A 7 -0.06 -1.56 17.22
N TYR A 8 0.68 -1.31 16.13
CA TYR A 8 0.06 -1.28 14.81
C TYR A 8 -0.40 -2.67 14.39
N THR A 9 -1.63 -2.71 13.90
CA THR A 9 -2.18 -3.86 13.20
C THR A 9 -1.34 -4.18 11.97
N THR A 10 -1.38 -5.43 11.50
CA THR A 10 -0.61 -5.87 10.32
C THR A 10 -0.85 -4.95 9.12
N THR A 11 -2.08 -4.48 8.93
CA THR A 11 -2.44 -3.57 7.84
C THR A 11 -1.86 -2.16 7.99
N GLU A 12 -1.78 -1.62 9.21
CA GLU A 12 -1.12 -0.31 9.46
C GLU A 12 0.39 -0.40 9.20
N LYS A 13 1.02 -1.53 9.52
CA LYS A 13 2.44 -1.78 9.23
C LYS A 13 2.71 -1.87 7.73
N GLU A 14 1.86 -2.58 6.99
CA GLU A 14 1.97 -2.65 5.52
C GLU A 14 1.81 -1.27 4.87
N LEU A 15 0.86 -0.47 5.35
CA LEU A 15 0.65 0.88 4.85
C LEU A 15 1.86 1.81 5.12
N LEU A 16 2.46 1.70 6.30
CA LEU A 16 3.72 2.40 6.63
C LEU A 16 4.87 1.99 5.70
N VAL A 17 4.97 0.71 5.34
CA VAL A 17 5.99 0.24 4.39
C VAL A 17 5.77 0.84 3.00
N ILE A 18 4.51 0.93 2.55
CA ILE A 18 4.16 1.58 1.27
C ILE A 18 4.53 3.06 1.31
N GLU A 19 4.11 3.79 2.34
CA GLU A 19 4.45 5.22 2.52
C GLU A 19 5.97 5.43 2.48
N PHE A 20 6.71 4.61 3.22
CA PHE A 20 8.17 4.66 3.27
C PHE A 20 8.80 4.42 1.89
N ALA A 21 8.31 3.43 1.14
CA ALA A 21 8.80 3.14 -0.21
C ALA A 21 8.51 4.30 -1.19
N LEU A 22 7.31 4.88 -1.13
CA LEU A 22 6.92 6.02 -1.97
C LEU A 22 7.77 7.26 -1.67
N ASN A 23 7.97 7.56 -0.38
CA ASN A 23 8.79 8.69 0.08
C ASN A 23 10.27 8.51 -0.28
N LYS A 24 10.76 7.27 -0.37
CA LYS A 24 12.14 6.99 -0.74
C LYS A 24 12.44 7.22 -2.23
N PHE A 25 11.44 7.10 -3.11
CA PHE A 25 11.63 7.18 -4.56
C PHE A 25 10.73 8.22 -5.24
N PRO A 26 10.66 9.47 -4.76
CA PRO A 26 9.70 10.45 -5.26
C PRO A 26 9.95 10.77 -6.74
N SER A 27 11.21 10.92 -7.16
CA SER A 27 11.58 11.25 -8.54
C SER A 27 11.18 10.20 -9.59
N TYR A 28 11.04 8.94 -9.19
CA TYR A 28 10.66 7.84 -10.09
C TYR A 28 9.15 7.62 -10.13
N LEU A 29 8.48 7.98 -9.04
CA LEU A 29 7.09 7.65 -8.78
C LEU A 29 6.15 8.83 -9.08
N LEU A 30 6.65 10.07 -9.02
CA LEU A 30 5.88 11.27 -9.35
C LEU A 30 5.51 11.25 -10.85
N GLY A 31 4.21 11.27 -11.14
CA GLY A 31 3.67 11.24 -12.51
C GLY A 31 3.58 9.86 -13.16
N SER A 32 4.07 8.81 -12.50
CA SER A 32 3.97 7.42 -12.96
C SER A 32 2.79 6.71 -12.30
N LYS A 33 2.19 5.75 -13.01
CA LYS A 33 1.19 4.84 -12.41
C LYS A 33 1.92 3.76 -11.61
N ILE A 34 1.64 3.68 -10.32
CA ILE A 34 2.31 2.78 -9.39
C ILE A 34 1.35 1.62 -9.09
N ILE A 35 1.78 0.39 -9.35
CA ILE A 35 0.99 -0.80 -9.01
C ILE A 35 1.61 -1.42 -7.77
N VAL A 36 0.89 -1.39 -6.65
CA VAL A 36 1.31 -2.03 -5.41
C VAL A 36 0.61 -3.38 -5.30
N PHE A 37 1.39 -4.44 -5.31
CA PHE A 37 0.89 -5.79 -5.06
C PHE A 37 0.92 -6.05 -3.56
N SER A 38 -0.24 -6.33 -2.97
CA SER A 38 -0.37 -6.68 -1.55
C SER A 38 -1.21 -7.95 -1.43
N ASP A 39 -0.79 -8.87 -0.56
CA ASP A 39 -1.56 -10.07 -0.21
C ASP A 39 -2.77 -9.76 0.67
N HIS A 40 -2.93 -8.49 1.09
CA HIS A 40 -3.90 -8.12 2.09
C HIS A 40 -5.07 -7.33 1.48
N ALA A 41 -6.15 -8.04 1.15
CA ALA A 41 -7.40 -7.43 0.69
C ALA A 41 -7.95 -6.34 1.63
N ALA A 42 -7.63 -6.41 2.94
CA ALA A 42 -8.03 -5.40 3.93
C ALA A 42 -7.42 -4.02 3.65
N LEU A 43 -6.24 -3.96 3.04
CA LEU A 43 -5.58 -2.70 2.65
C LEU A 43 -6.41 -1.96 1.60
N ARG A 44 -7.02 -2.70 0.67
CA ARG A 44 -7.96 -2.18 -0.33
C ARG A 44 -9.25 -1.63 0.30
N PHE A 45 -9.73 -2.28 1.36
CA PHE A 45 -10.89 -1.81 2.12
C PHE A 45 -10.55 -0.60 3.00
N LEU A 46 -9.38 -0.58 3.62
CA LEU A 46 -8.89 0.55 4.44
C LEU A 46 -8.71 1.82 3.61
N LEU A 47 -8.19 1.70 2.39
CA LEU A 47 -8.10 2.83 1.46
C LEU A 47 -9.47 3.35 1.00
N LYS A 48 -10.49 2.50 0.94
CA LYS A 48 -11.87 2.93 0.65
C LYS A 48 -12.59 3.49 1.86
N LYS A 49 -12.23 3.02 3.06
CA LYS A 49 -12.85 3.41 4.32
C LYS A 49 -12.03 4.55 4.92
N SER A 50 -12.37 5.78 4.58
CA SER A 50 -11.82 6.99 5.20
C SER A 50 -12.27 7.07 6.67
N ASP A 51 -11.64 6.27 7.53
CA ASP A 51 -11.91 6.27 8.95
C ASP A 51 -11.28 7.51 9.59
N ALA A 52 -11.98 8.16 10.52
CA ALA A 52 -11.76 9.55 10.94
C ALA A 52 -10.47 9.81 11.75
N LYS A 53 -9.54 8.86 11.81
CA LYS A 53 -8.21 9.09 12.39
C LYS A 53 -7.43 10.03 11.49
N LEU A 54 -6.95 11.13 12.05
CA LEU A 54 -6.15 12.16 11.35
C LEU A 54 -4.98 11.55 10.54
N GLN A 55 -4.37 10.49 11.05
CA GLN A 55 -3.28 9.76 10.39
C GLN A 55 -3.71 9.09 9.08
N LEU A 56 -4.89 8.44 9.04
CA LEU A 56 -5.40 7.81 7.82
C LEU A 56 -5.78 8.87 6.77
N ILE A 57 -6.30 10.02 7.20
CA ILE A 57 -6.61 11.14 6.31
C ILE A 57 -5.33 11.68 5.65
N GLN A 58 -4.27 11.89 6.43
CA GLN A 58 -2.97 12.33 5.90
C GLN A 58 -2.40 11.35 4.88
N TRP A 59 -2.50 10.04 5.16
CA TRP A 59 -2.10 9.00 4.21
C TRP A 59 -2.97 8.98 2.96
N MET A 60 -4.29 9.18 3.07
CA MET A 60 -5.15 9.28 1.89
C MET A 60 -4.79 10.46 0.99
N LEU A 61 -4.52 11.63 1.57
CA LEU A 61 -4.06 12.79 0.80
C LEU A 61 -2.72 12.52 0.12
N PHE A 62 -1.77 11.92 0.83
CA PHE A 62 -0.48 11.55 0.27
C PHE A 62 -0.62 10.55 -0.87
N LEU A 63 -1.39 9.48 -0.66
CA LEU A 63 -1.62 8.45 -1.67
C LEU A 63 -2.45 8.95 -2.86
N GLN A 64 -3.24 10.03 -2.71
CA GLN A 64 -3.96 10.67 -3.80
C GLN A 64 -3.02 11.45 -4.73
N GLU A 65 -1.89 11.95 -4.24
CA GLU A 65 -0.87 12.61 -5.06
C GLU A 65 -0.18 11.63 -6.02
N PHE A 66 -0.12 10.35 -5.64
CA PHE A 66 0.43 9.28 -6.46
C PHE A 66 -0.69 8.50 -7.16
N ASN A 67 -0.51 8.12 -8.42
CA ASN A 67 -1.50 7.33 -9.15
C ASN A 67 -1.35 5.84 -8.80
N ILE A 68 -1.66 5.48 -7.54
CA ILE A 68 -1.45 4.14 -6.97
C ILE A 68 -2.67 3.25 -7.22
N GLU A 69 -2.41 2.08 -7.79
CA GLU A 69 -3.37 1.00 -7.95
C GLU A 69 -2.93 -0.19 -7.09
N ILE A 70 -3.76 -0.57 -6.11
CA ILE A 70 -3.51 -1.75 -5.30
C ILE A 70 -4.13 -2.98 -5.98
N ARG A 71 -3.29 -3.95 -6.31
CA ARG A 71 -3.70 -5.27 -6.80
C ARG A 71 -3.42 -6.32 -5.73
N ASP A 72 -4.33 -7.28 -5.64
CA ASP A 72 -4.10 -8.45 -4.82
C ASP A 72 -3.05 -9.33 -5.49
N LYS A 73 -2.10 -9.88 -4.73
CA LYS A 73 -1.09 -10.78 -5.29
C LYS A 73 -1.73 -12.02 -5.94
N LYS A 74 -2.91 -12.43 -5.47
CA LYS A 74 -3.67 -13.54 -6.06
C LYS A 74 -4.11 -13.29 -7.51
N ASP A 75 -4.22 -12.03 -7.93
CA ASP A 75 -4.42 -11.65 -9.35
C ASP A 75 -3.10 -11.55 -10.14
N ALA A 76 -1.95 -11.45 -9.46
CA ALA A 76 -0.63 -11.36 -10.09
C ALA A 76 0.04 -12.74 -10.31
N GLU A 77 -0.38 -13.76 -9.57
CA GLU A 77 0.30 -15.06 -9.48
C GLU A 77 -0.26 -16.15 -10.41
N ASN A 78 -1.21 -15.85 -11.31
CA ASN A 78 -1.83 -16.88 -12.17
C ASN A 78 -1.49 -16.75 -13.67
N SER A 79 -0.21 -16.86 -14.03
CA SER A 79 0.15 -17.30 -15.39
C SER A 79 1.60 -17.80 -15.48
N VAL A 80 2.54 -17.27 -14.69
CA VAL A 80 3.96 -17.61 -14.89
C VAL A 80 4.41 -18.79 -14.04
N ALA A 81 3.81 -19.02 -12.87
CA ALA A 81 4.22 -20.11 -11.96
C ALA A 81 3.63 -21.49 -12.32
N ASP A 82 2.49 -21.54 -13.04
CA ASP A 82 1.75 -22.78 -13.34
C ASP A 82 2.26 -23.52 -14.60
N HIS A 83 3.25 -22.97 -15.31
CA HIS A 83 3.80 -23.55 -16.55
C HIS A 83 5.15 -24.25 -16.37
N LEU A 84 5.62 -24.44 -15.13
CA LEU A 84 6.88 -25.12 -14.84
C LEU A 84 6.71 -26.47 -14.11
N SER A 85 5.50 -27.04 -14.08
CA SER A 85 5.29 -28.41 -13.59
C SER A 85 5.40 -29.45 -14.69
#